data_AF-A0A3B9AQZ5-F1
#
_entry.id   AF-A0A3B9AQZ5-F1
#
_cell.length_a   1.000
_cell.length_b   1.000
_cell.length_c   1.000
_cell.angle_alpha   90.00
_cell.angle_beta   90.00
_cell.angle_gamma   90.00
#
_symmetry.space_group_name_H-M   'P 1'
#
loop_
_entity.id
_entity.type
_entity.pdbx_description
1 polymer ?
#
loop_
_entity_poly.entity_id
_entity_poly.type
_entity_poly.pdbx_seq_one_letter_code
_entity_poly.pdbx_strand_id
1 'polypeptide(L)'
;MLSYEDPKNNEWLSFNYATYLLFRENARPEAFQAEWPKIVRRYIGAAAEKVLNQSWDEMEKNGTKVVLGMMPIRDIHLQGGNRNGDLEPNGSLAVVRVFGAVALFILLLAAVNFMNLSTARSAQRAREVGVRKVMGSAKHQLMGQFLTESVVLSLLAGLLALPVVWLTLPAFNAFSGKTLSLNPFQNPELMFGSLGFILVTGLLAGLYPAFVLSGFQPVRVLKFNQAGGAGGAKWLRNALVTFQFVTSLILIIGAMVTWKQMDFIQHKDLGFDRSQVLVVTEASTLGPKAETFKSEVLSLPMVESGTISGFLPTNDNHSDQVLFKGFPFIPENGLSLNTWWVDGDYLNTMRIKLLEGRPFDGKAPADSNAVVINRAAARAFGFSSPVGQKIYRLTNVETNAY
;
A
#
# COMPACT_ATOMS: atom_id res chain seq x y z
N MET A 1 21.76 -20.48 5.21
CA MET A 1 21.17 -21.05 3.98
C MET A 1 22.11 -22.02 3.24
N LEU A 2 23.44 -21.87 3.26
CA LEU A 2 24.39 -22.82 2.62
C LEU A 2 24.42 -24.26 3.19
N SER A 3 23.61 -24.56 4.21
CA SER A 3 23.56 -25.82 4.93
C SER A 3 22.58 -26.84 4.34
N TYR A 4 21.72 -26.45 3.39
CA TYR A 4 20.85 -27.35 2.64
C TYR A 4 21.54 -27.77 1.33
N GLU A 5 21.27 -28.97 0.82
CA GLU A 5 21.80 -29.43 -0.49
C GLU A 5 21.21 -28.64 -1.67
N ASP A 6 19.95 -28.24 -1.54
CA ASP A 6 19.13 -27.60 -2.55
C ASP A 6 19.70 -26.27 -3.12
N PRO A 7 20.27 -25.33 -2.34
CA PRO A 7 20.94 -24.13 -2.89
C PRO A 7 22.22 -24.41 -3.68
N LYS A 8 22.69 -25.66 -3.76
CA LYS A 8 23.81 -26.08 -4.64
C LYS A 8 23.32 -26.71 -5.94
N ASN A 9 22.02 -26.97 -6.10
CA ASN A 9 21.46 -27.47 -7.35
C ASN A 9 21.42 -26.35 -8.40
N ASN A 10 21.80 -26.69 -9.63
CA ASN A 10 21.90 -25.75 -10.75
C ASN A 10 20.55 -25.55 -11.46
N GLU A 11 19.48 -25.40 -10.68
CA GLU A 11 18.10 -25.26 -11.17
C GLU A 11 17.71 -23.79 -11.36
N TRP A 12 17.97 -23.28 -12.57
CA TRP A 12 17.71 -21.88 -12.93
C TRP A 12 16.22 -21.50 -13.05
N LEU A 13 15.31 -22.48 -12.97
CA LEU A 13 13.86 -22.27 -12.98
C LEU A 13 13.24 -22.30 -11.57
N SER A 14 14.07 -22.44 -10.52
CA SER A 14 13.63 -22.38 -9.12
C SER A 14 13.76 -20.96 -8.58
N PHE A 15 12.66 -20.40 -8.07
CA PHE A 15 12.59 -19.03 -7.52
C PHE A 15 12.36 -19.01 -6.01
N ASN A 16 12.70 -20.09 -5.32
CA ASN A 16 12.35 -20.32 -3.92
C ASN A 16 13.26 -19.61 -2.91
N TYR A 17 14.31 -18.92 -3.37
CA TYR A 17 15.32 -18.30 -2.51
C TYR A 17 15.51 -16.80 -2.78
N ALA A 18 15.53 -16.02 -1.69
CA ALA A 18 15.98 -14.63 -1.73
C ALA A 18 17.48 -14.59 -2.07
N THR A 19 17.82 -13.95 -3.20
CA THR A 19 19.19 -13.88 -3.72
C THR A 19 19.71 -12.46 -3.65
N TYR A 20 20.85 -12.26 -2.98
CA TYR A 20 21.52 -10.96 -2.87
C TYR A 20 22.84 -10.96 -3.65
N LEU A 21 23.09 -9.86 -4.37
CA LEU A 21 24.35 -9.63 -5.06
C LEU A 21 25.13 -8.53 -4.34
N LEU A 22 26.31 -8.88 -3.81
CA LEU A 22 27.24 -7.90 -3.25
C LEU A 22 28.20 -7.44 -4.34
N PHE A 23 28.09 -6.17 -4.72
CA PHE A 23 28.99 -5.53 -5.66
C PHE A 23 30.29 -5.09 -4.97
N ARG A 24 31.41 -5.14 -5.70
CA ARG A 24 32.67 -4.53 -5.24
C ARG A 24 32.51 -3.01 -5.17
N GLU A 25 33.26 -2.34 -4.30
CA GLU A 25 33.15 -0.88 -4.08
C GLU A 25 33.23 -0.03 -5.36
N ASN A 26 34.05 -0.44 -6.33
CA ASN A 26 34.23 0.28 -7.60
C ASN A 26 33.37 -0.25 -8.76
N ALA A 27 32.43 -1.16 -8.48
CA ALA A 27 31.53 -1.65 -9.52
C ALA A 27 30.49 -0.60 -9.89
N ARG A 28 29.92 -0.71 -11.10
CA ARG A 28 28.78 0.10 -11.56
C ARG A 28 27.53 -0.77 -11.59
N PRO A 29 26.70 -0.79 -10.53
CA PRO A 29 25.50 -1.63 -10.48
C PRO A 29 24.55 -1.38 -11.64
N GLU A 30 24.45 -0.12 -12.11
CA GLU A 30 23.58 0.26 -13.23
C GLU A 30 24.04 -0.39 -14.55
N ALA A 31 25.35 -0.48 -14.76
CA ALA A 31 25.92 -1.13 -15.94
C ALA A 31 25.67 -2.66 -15.89
N PHE A 32 25.79 -3.27 -14.72
CA PHE A 32 25.43 -4.67 -14.54
C PHE A 32 23.92 -4.92 -14.74
N GLN A 33 23.07 -4.00 -14.28
CA GLN A 33 21.63 -4.06 -14.45
C GLN A 33 21.19 -3.96 -15.91
N ALA A 34 21.88 -3.17 -16.73
CA ALA A 34 21.64 -3.13 -18.17
C ALA A 34 21.95 -4.47 -18.87
N GLU A 35 22.92 -5.23 -18.36
CA GLU A 35 23.34 -6.52 -18.90
C GLU A 35 22.55 -7.71 -18.32
N TRP A 36 21.81 -7.50 -17.23
CA TRP A 36 21.04 -8.54 -16.53
C TRP A 36 20.06 -9.32 -17.42
N PRO A 37 19.31 -8.68 -18.35
CA PRO A 37 18.43 -9.43 -19.26
C PRO A 37 19.17 -10.46 -20.12
N LYS A 38 20.43 -10.21 -20.47
CA LYS A 38 21.25 -11.18 -21.24
C LYS A 38 21.62 -12.40 -20.39
N ILE A 39 21.90 -12.18 -19.10
CA ILE A 39 22.16 -13.28 -18.14
C ILE A 39 20.90 -14.11 -17.95
N VAL A 40 19.74 -13.46 -17.77
CA VAL A 40 18.44 -14.14 -17.69
C VAL A 40 18.19 -14.99 -18.93
N ARG A 41 18.33 -14.43 -20.14
CA ARG A 41 18.16 -15.19 -21.38
C ARG A 41 19.15 -16.37 -21.49
N ARG A 42 20.41 -16.17 -21.09
CA ARG A 42 21.45 -17.20 -21.20
C ARG A 42 21.20 -18.40 -20.29
N TYR A 43 20.78 -18.17 -19.04
CA TYR A 43 20.66 -19.25 -18.05
C TYR A 43 19.21 -19.70 -17.88
N ILE A 44 18.30 -18.77 -17.65
CA ILE A 44 16.86 -19.06 -17.45
C ILE A 44 16.22 -19.39 -18.79
N GLY A 45 16.54 -18.64 -19.84
CA GLY A 45 16.01 -18.92 -21.18
C GLY A 45 16.45 -20.29 -21.68
N ALA A 46 17.74 -20.62 -21.61
CA ALA A 46 18.22 -21.94 -21.99
C ALA A 46 17.60 -23.09 -21.17
N ALA A 47 17.30 -22.86 -19.88
CA ALA A 47 16.60 -23.84 -19.06
C ALA A 47 15.12 -23.97 -19.46
N ALA A 48 14.44 -22.84 -19.71
CA ALA A 48 13.05 -22.79 -20.13
C ALA A 48 12.85 -23.44 -21.51
N GLU A 49 13.75 -23.20 -22.47
CA GLU A 49 13.70 -23.80 -23.81
C GLU A 49 13.76 -25.33 -23.74
N LYS A 50 14.59 -25.88 -22.86
CA LYS A 50 14.68 -27.34 -22.64
C LYS A 50 13.41 -27.90 -22.02
N VAL A 51 12.79 -27.15 -21.11
CA VAL A 51 11.63 -27.62 -20.35
C VAL A 51 10.33 -27.49 -21.15
N LEU A 52 10.21 -26.43 -21.94
CA LEU A 52 8.99 -26.09 -22.67
C LEU A 52 9.04 -26.51 -24.15
N ASN A 53 10.19 -27.00 -24.63
CA ASN A 53 10.43 -27.40 -26.01
C ASN A 53 10.00 -26.32 -27.03
N GLN A 54 10.22 -25.06 -26.65
CA GLN A 54 9.88 -23.86 -27.42
C GLN A 54 11.03 -22.86 -27.28
N SER A 55 11.35 -22.12 -28.35
CA SER A 55 12.42 -21.11 -28.26
C SER A 55 11.99 -19.90 -27.42
N TRP A 56 12.94 -19.23 -26.76
CA TRP A 56 12.66 -18.03 -25.97
C TRP A 56 11.98 -16.93 -26.79
N ASP A 57 12.39 -16.76 -28.06
CA ASP A 57 11.83 -15.74 -28.94
C ASP A 57 10.37 -16.07 -29.35
N GLU A 58 9.99 -17.35 -29.44
CA GLU A 58 8.59 -17.75 -29.64
C GLU A 58 7.77 -17.58 -28.37
N MET A 59 8.34 -17.87 -27.19
CA MET A 59 7.67 -17.62 -25.91
C MET A 59 7.33 -16.13 -25.74
N GLU A 60 8.28 -15.23 -26.04
CA GLU A 60 8.03 -13.78 -25.97
C GLU A 60 6.96 -13.32 -26.97
N LYS A 61 6.95 -13.88 -28.19
CA LYS A 61 5.91 -13.58 -29.20
C LYS A 61 4.52 -14.05 -28.75
N ASN A 62 4.44 -15.16 -28.05
CA ASN A 62 3.19 -15.70 -27.51
C ASN A 62 2.74 -14.97 -26.23
N GLY A 63 3.46 -13.93 -25.81
CA GLY A 63 3.10 -13.07 -24.68
C GLY A 63 3.68 -13.51 -23.35
N THR A 64 4.46 -14.60 -23.30
CA THR A 64 5.16 -15.04 -22.09
C THR A 64 6.35 -14.12 -21.83
N LYS A 65 6.29 -13.34 -20.75
CA LYS A 65 7.40 -12.47 -20.33
C LYS A 65 7.93 -12.91 -18.97
N VAL A 66 9.18 -13.37 -18.94
CA VAL A 66 9.90 -13.65 -17.69
C VAL A 66 10.78 -12.45 -17.38
N VAL A 67 10.42 -11.68 -16.35
CA VAL A 67 11.16 -10.48 -15.94
C VAL A 67 11.69 -10.68 -14.52
N LEU A 68 12.98 -10.98 -14.40
CA LEU A 68 13.68 -10.88 -13.13
C LEU A 68 14.31 -9.50 -13.02
N GLY A 69 13.79 -8.68 -12.11
CA GLY A 69 14.32 -7.35 -11.84
C GLY A 69 15.31 -7.36 -10.67
N MET A 70 16.29 -6.47 -10.72
CA MET A 70 17.15 -6.15 -9.58
C MET A 70 16.70 -4.86 -8.90
N MET A 71 17.01 -4.73 -7.61
CA MET A 71 16.74 -3.55 -6.83
C MET A 71 17.82 -3.37 -5.75
N PRO A 72 18.26 -2.13 -5.46
CA PRO A 72 19.10 -1.86 -4.31
C PRO A 72 18.41 -2.25 -3.00
N ILE A 73 19.17 -2.85 -2.07
CA ILE A 73 18.60 -3.34 -0.80
C ILE A 73 17.92 -2.23 0.02
N ARG A 74 18.40 -0.99 -0.11
CA ARG A 74 17.85 0.19 0.59
C ARG A 74 16.47 0.61 0.07
N ASP A 75 16.13 0.23 -1.16
CA ASP A 75 14.87 0.61 -1.79
C ASP A 75 13.75 -0.40 -1.53
N ILE A 76 14.08 -1.62 -1.09
CA ILE A 76 13.11 -2.71 -0.85
C ILE A 76 11.96 -2.21 0.05
N HIS A 77 12.26 -1.50 1.13
CA HIS A 77 11.26 -1.11 2.11
C HIS A 77 10.15 -0.19 1.57
N LEU A 78 10.40 0.67 0.58
CA LEU A 78 9.39 1.61 0.04
C LEU A 78 9.04 1.37 -1.42
N GLN A 79 9.96 0.76 -2.17
CA GLN A 79 9.89 0.56 -3.62
C GLN A 79 9.84 -0.91 -4.02
N GLY A 80 10.04 -1.85 -3.08
CA GLY A 80 9.99 -3.29 -3.32
C GLY A 80 8.70 -3.73 -4.00
N GLY A 81 7.60 -3.02 -3.74
CA GLY A 81 6.28 -3.38 -4.25
C GLY A 81 5.80 -4.68 -3.61
N ASN A 82 4.70 -5.25 -4.09
CA ASN A 82 4.19 -6.53 -3.60
C ASN A 82 4.95 -7.70 -4.24
N ARG A 83 6.30 -7.67 -4.16
CA ARG A 83 7.16 -8.72 -4.71
C ARG A 83 7.15 -9.91 -3.76
N ASN A 84 7.05 -11.11 -4.34
CA ASN A 84 7.06 -12.35 -3.58
C ASN A 84 8.47 -12.61 -3.04
N GLY A 85 8.58 -12.90 -1.74
CA GLY A 85 9.84 -13.33 -1.10
C GLY A 85 10.65 -12.27 -0.34
N ASP A 86 10.09 -11.08 -0.09
CA ASP A 86 10.75 -10.10 0.78
C ASP A 86 10.73 -10.55 2.25
N LEU A 87 11.85 -10.34 2.96
CA LEU A 87 12.06 -10.81 4.34
C LEU A 87 11.17 -10.11 5.37
N GLU A 88 10.68 -8.90 5.05
CA GLU A 88 9.79 -8.11 5.87
C GLU A 88 8.65 -7.52 5.03
N PRO A 89 7.48 -7.24 5.62
CA PRO A 89 6.41 -6.55 4.93
C PRO A 89 6.87 -5.18 4.42
N ASN A 90 6.80 -4.97 3.11
CA ASN A 90 7.17 -3.69 2.51
C ASN A 90 6.20 -2.58 2.90
N GLY A 91 6.74 -1.37 3.05
CA GLY A 91 5.98 -0.14 2.99
C GLY A 91 5.60 0.22 1.56
N SER A 92 4.70 1.20 1.42
CA SER A 92 4.28 1.72 0.11
C SER A 92 4.66 3.18 -0.02
N LEU A 93 5.55 3.49 -0.97
CA LEU A 93 5.88 4.87 -1.30
C LEU A 93 4.65 5.67 -1.75
N ALA A 94 3.68 5.02 -2.39
CA ALA A 94 2.42 5.66 -2.77
C ALA A 94 1.63 6.10 -1.53
N VAL A 95 1.58 5.25 -0.49
CA VAL A 95 0.94 5.58 0.79
C VAL A 95 1.66 6.75 1.46
N VAL A 96 2.99 6.74 1.51
CA VAL A 96 3.78 7.86 2.09
C VAL A 96 3.53 9.16 1.33
N ARG A 97 3.50 9.13 -0.01
CA ARG A 97 3.23 10.31 -0.85
C ARG A 97 1.81 10.84 -0.63
N VAL A 98 0.82 9.97 -0.51
CA VAL A 98 -0.58 10.36 -0.23
C VAL A 98 -0.67 11.00 1.15
N PHE A 99 -0.08 10.39 2.19
CA PHE A 99 -0.04 11.00 3.52
C PHE A 99 0.67 12.36 3.52
N GLY A 100 1.80 12.48 2.82
CA GLY A 100 2.52 13.75 2.65
C GLY A 100 1.67 14.82 1.95
N ALA A 101 0.96 14.45 0.88
CA ALA A 101 0.06 15.35 0.18
C ALA A 101 -1.11 15.80 1.07
N VAL A 102 -1.72 14.88 1.83
CA VAL A 102 -2.79 15.20 2.79
C VAL A 102 -2.27 16.13 3.88
N ALA A 103 -1.09 15.86 4.45
CA ALA A 103 -0.46 16.72 5.45
C ALA A 103 -0.20 18.13 4.91
N LEU A 104 0.27 18.24 3.66
CA LEU A 104 0.47 19.53 2.99
C LEU A 104 -0.86 20.28 2.81
N PHE A 105 -1.94 19.61 2.37
CA PHE A 105 -3.25 20.25 2.24
C PHE A 105 -3.80 20.72 3.58
N ILE A 106 -3.66 19.92 4.65
CA ILE A 106 -4.06 20.31 6.01
C ILE A 106 -3.27 21.54 6.48
N LEU A 107 -1.96 21.58 6.23
CA LEU A 107 -1.12 22.74 6.54
C LEU A 107 -1.59 24.00 5.79
N LEU A 108 -1.86 23.89 4.49
CA LEU A 108 -2.37 25.00 3.68
C LEU A 108 -3.73 25.47 4.19
N LEU A 109 -4.64 24.55 4.54
CA LEU A 109 -5.93 24.87 5.15
C LEU A 109 -5.77 25.64 6.45
N ALA A 110 -4.85 25.22 7.32
CA ALA A 110 -4.57 25.91 8.58
C ALA A 110 -4.03 27.33 8.35
N ALA A 111 -3.06 27.49 7.44
CA ALA A 111 -2.50 28.79 7.09
C ALA A 111 -3.54 29.73 6.49
N VAL A 112 -4.33 29.24 5.53
CA VAL A 112 -5.41 30.01 4.89
C VAL A 112 -6.50 30.40 5.90
N ASN A 113 -6.87 29.49 6.81
CA ASN A 113 -7.84 29.79 7.85
C ASN A 113 -7.34 30.91 8.78
N PHE A 114 -6.07 30.87 9.19
CA PHE A 114 -5.46 31.94 9.97
C PHE A 114 -5.44 33.28 9.21
N MET A 115 -5.06 33.27 7.93
CA MET A 115 -5.11 34.45 7.07
C MET A 115 -6.53 35.02 6.99
N ASN A 116 -7.55 34.17 6.84
CA ASN A 116 -8.94 34.57 6.78
C ASN A 116 -9.41 35.23 8.08
N LEU A 117 -9.05 34.67 9.24
CA LEU A 117 -9.30 35.25 10.57
C LEU A 117 -8.62 36.62 10.74
N SER A 118 -7.34 36.73 10.37
CA SER A 118 -6.60 37.98 10.43
C SER A 118 -7.19 39.04 9.48
N THR A 119 -7.65 38.62 8.30
CA THR A 119 -8.32 39.48 7.33
C THR A 119 -9.70 39.93 7.81
N ALA A 120 -10.46 39.11 8.53
CA ALA A 120 -11.73 39.52 9.13
C ALA A 120 -11.54 40.69 10.11
N ARG A 121 -10.38 40.75 10.79
CA ARG A 121 -9.98 41.85 11.69
C ARG A 121 -9.23 42.99 11.00
N SER A 122 -9.10 42.94 9.67
CA SER A 122 -8.31 43.89 8.89
C SER A 122 -8.77 45.34 9.03
N ALA A 123 -10.06 45.60 9.21
CA ALA A 123 -10.57 46.97 9.33
C ALA A 123 -10.07 47.68 10.60
N GLN A 124 -10.01 46.96 11.72
CA GLN A 124 -9.46 47.48 12.98
C GLN A 124 -7.95 47.65 12.88
N ARG A 125 -7.25 46.65 12.34
CA ARG A 125 -5.78 46.69 12.13
C ARG A 125 -5.36 47.77 11.13
N ALA A 126 -6.17 48.06 10.11
CA ALA A 126 -5.88 49.09 9.12
C ALA A 126 -5.85 50.49 9.76
N ARG A 127 -6.76 50.78 10.71
CA ARG A 127 -6.75 52.05 11.44
C ARG A 127 -5.49 52.18 12.30
N GLU A 128 -5.12 51.13 13.04
CA GLU A 128 -3.90 51.08 13.85
C GLU A 128 -2.63 51.31 13.00
N VAL A 129 -2.53 50.62 11.85
CA VAL A 129 -1.43 50.79 10.89
C VAL A 129 -1.42 52.20 10.30
N GLY A 130 -2.60 52.76 9.99
CA GLY A 130 -2.74 54.12 9.47
C GLY A 130 -2.19 55.16 10.44
N VAL A 131 -2.55 55.07 11.73
CA VAL A 131 -2.02 55.94 12.79
C VAL A 131 -0.50 55.78 12.93
N ARG A 132 0.01 54.54 12.98
CA ARG A 132 1.46 54.26 13.09
C ARG A 132 2.27 54.82 11.92
N LYS A 133 1.78 54.73 10.69
CA LYS A 133 2.43 55.30 9.52
C LYS A 133 2.45 56.83 9.53
N VAL A 134 1.38 57.46 10.00
CA VAL A 134 1.36 58.92 10.20
C VAL A 134 2.38 59.34 11.27
N MET A 135 2.57 58.51 12.30
CA MET A 135 3.62 58.67 13.31
C MET A 135 5.03 58.26 12.83
N GLY A 136 5.23 57.99 11.54
CA GLY A 136 6.55 57.73 10.94
C GLY A 136 6.99 56.27 10.89
N SER A 137 6.13 55.30 11.22
CA SER A 137 6.50 53.88 11.11
C SER A 137 6.72 53.46 9.65
N ALA A 138 7.86 52.82 9.38
CA ALA A 138 8.19 52.32 8.05
C ALA A 138 7.46 51.00 7.74
N LYS A 139 7.21 50.71 6.45
CA LYS A 139 6.52 49.49 6.00
C LYS A 139 7.20 48.21 6.52
N HIS A 140 8.53 48.16 6.50
CA HIS A 140 9.29 46.98 6.93
C HIS A 140 9.16 46.72 8.44
N GLN A 141 9.04 47.75 9.27
CA GLN A 141 8.82 47.61 10.72
C GLN A 141 7.46 46.96 11.00
N LEU A 142 6.42 47.40 10.29
CA LEU A 142 5.08 46.82 10.39
C LEU A 142 5.03 45.38 9.88
N MET A 143 5.75 45.07 8.79
CA MET A 143 5.89 43.71 8.29
C MET A 143 6.54 42.78 9.32
N GLY A 144 7.66 43.23 9.91
CA GLY A 144 8.36 42.47 10.96
C GLY A 144 7.46 42.22 12.17
N GLN A 145 6.74 43.23 12.64
CA GLN A 145 5.79 43.09 13.74
C GLN A 145 4.73 42.01 13.48
N PHE A 146 4.09 42.02 12.30
CA PHE A 146 3.04 41.06 11.97
C PHE A 146 3.57 39.63 11.77
N LEU A 147 4.77 39.48 11.21
CA LEU A 147 5.42 38.17 11.10
C LEU A 147 5.77 37.62 12.49
N THR A 148 6.36 38.45 13.36
CA THR A 148 6.68 38.04 14.73
C THR A 148 5.42 37.67 15.52
N GLU A 149 4.34 38.46 15.42
CA GLU A 149 3.06 38.13 16.06
C GLU A 149 2.53 36.76 15.60
N SER A 150 2.60 36.48 14.29
CA SER A 150 2.11 35.22 13.72
C SER A 150 2.97 34.02 14.13
N VAL A 151 4.29 34.19 14.17
CA VAL A 151 5.23 33.15 14.62
C VAL A 151 5.05 32.86 16.10
N VAL A 152 4.94 33.89 16.95
CA VAL A 152 4.71 33.72 18.41
C VAL A 152 3.40 32.99 18.67
N LEU A 153 2.31 33.37 17.98
CA LEU A 153 1.03 32.67 18.10
C LEU A 153 1.12 31.21 17.66
N SER A 154 1.89 30.93 16.60
CA SER A 154 2.09 29.55 16.11
C SER A 154 2.94 28.71 17.07
N LEU A 155 3.95 29.30 17.71
CA LEU A 155 4.74 28.66 18.76
C LEU A 155 3.88 28.29 19.97
N LEU A 156 3.03 29.22 20.43
CA LEU A 156 2.09 28.96 21.52
C LEU A 156 1.09 27.85 21.15
N ALA A 157 0.54 27.89 19.94
CA ALA A 157 -0.35 26.84 19.45
C ALA A 157 0.36 25.48 19.35
N GLY A 158 1.62 25.45 18.88
CA GLY A 158 2.43 24.25 18.81
C GLY A 158 2.71 23.64 20.19
N LEU A 159 3.01 24.47 21.20
CA LEU A 159 3.15 24.02 22.59
C LEU A 159 1.88 23.37 23.13
N LEU A 160 0.70 23.89 22.78
CA LEU A 160 -0.59 23.30 23.15
C LEU A 160 -0.90 22.03 22.34
N ALA A 161 -0.43 21.94 21.10
CA ALA A 161 -0.64 20.77 20.25
C ALA A 161 0.12 19.54 20.75
N LEU A 162 1.33 19.70 21.31
CA LEU A 162 2.16 18.59 21.77
C LEU A 162 1.46 17.66 22.79
N PRO A 163 0.84 18.17 23.88
CA PRO A 163 0.03 17.34 24.79
C PRO A 163 -1.14 16.63 24.11
N VAL A 164 -1.81 17.29 23.16
CA VAL A 164 -2.96 16.72 22.44
C VAL A 164 -2.51 15.53 21.58
N VAL A 165 -1.40 15.67 20.86
CA VAL A 165 -0.83 14.57 20.08
C VAL A 165 -0.39 13.45 21.02
N TRP A 166 0.28 13.77 22.12
CA TRP A 166 0.70 12.76 23.10
C TRP A 166 -0.47 11.95 23.68
N LEU A 167 -1.59 12.61 23.99
CA LEU A 167 -2.79 11.96 24.52
C LEU A 167 -3.52 11.09 23.49
N THR A 168 -3.49 11.48 22.22
CA THR A 168 -4.19 10.77 21.12
C THR A 168 -3.36 9.68 20.48
N LEU A 169 -2.04 9.70 20.64
CA LEU A 169 -1.10 8.73 20.05
C LEU A 169 -1.42 7.27 20.41
N PRO A 170 -1.77 6.90 21.65
CA PRO A 170 -2.07 5.49 21.99
C PRO A 170 -3.28 4.96 21.21
N ALA A 171 -4.33 5.77 21.06
CA ALA A 171 -5.50 5.41 20.27
C ALA A 171 -5.16 5.28 18.78
N PHE A 172 -4.31 6.17 18.27
CA PHE A 172 -3.81 6.08 16.89
C PHE A 172 -2.96 4.82 16.66
N ASN A 173 -2.09 4.46 17.60
CA ASN A 173 -1.28 3.25 17.54
C ASN A 173 -2.15 1.98 17.53
N ALA A 174 -3.16 1.93 18.41
CA ALA A 174 -4.12 0.83 18.44
C ALA A 174 -4.91 0.70 17.12
N PHE A 175 -5.34 1.84 16.56
CA PHE A 175 -6.08 1.86 15.29
C PHE A 175 -5.20 1.49 14.08
N SER A 176 -3.95 1.97 14.04
CA SER A 176 -3.04 1.77 12.91
C SER A 176 -2.23 0.47 12.98
N GLY A 177 -2.26 -0.22 14.11
CA GLY A 177 -1.39 -1.38 14.37
C GLY A 177 0.10 -1.00 14.35
N LYS A 178 0.43 0.26 14.65
CA LYS A 178 1.81 0.78 14.68
C LYS A 178 2.24 1.09 16.10
N THR A 179 3.55 1.09 16.31
CA THR A 179 4.19 1.41 17.60
C THR A 179 4.95 2.74 17.49
N LEU A 180 4.23 3.83 17.22
CA LEU A 180 4.84 5.16 17.18
C LEU A 180 5.09 5.66 18.61
N SER A 181 6.28 6.18 18.85
CA SER A 181 6.63 6.81 20.12
C SER A 181 7.05 8.26 19.89
N LEU A 182 6.52 9.17 20.71
CA LEU A 182 6.95 10.56 20.74
C LEU A 182 8.00 10.69 21.84
N ASN A 183 9.26 10.47 21.48
CA ASN A 183 10.38 10.77 22.35
C ASN A 183 11.28 11.84 21.72
N PRO A 184 11.05 13.13 22.01
CA PRO A 184 11.83 14.24 21.46
C PRO A 184 13.32 14.17 21.81
N PHE A 185 13.67 13.51 22.92
CA PHE A 185 15.05 13.40 23.40
C PHE A 185 15.84 12.27 22.71
N GLN A 186 15.14 11.21 22.28
CA GLN A 186 15.76 10.10 21.55
C GLN A 186 15.83 10.36 20.04
N ASN A 187 14.94 11.21 19.51
CA ASN A 187 14.84 11.52 18.09
C ASN A 187 14.99 13.02 17.83
N PRO A 188 16.23 13.55 17.72
CA PRO A 188 16.47 14.97 17.46
C PRO A 188 15.79 15.49 16.19
N GLU A 189 15.70 14.64 15.16
CA GLU A 189 15.02 14.95 13.90
C GLU A 189 13.55 15.31 14.09
N LEU A 190 12.86 14.61 14.99
CA LEU A 190 11.45 14.87 15.31
C LEU A 190 11.30 16.22 16.02
N MET A 191 12.21 16.54 16.94
CA MET A 191 12.18 17.80 17.69
C MET A 191 12.44 19.00 16.76
N PHE A 192 13.55 18.98 16.02
CA PHE A 192 13.90 20.07 15.11
C PHE A 192 12.94 20.15 13.91
N GLY A 193 12.45 19.01 13.42
CA GLY A 193 11.44 18.93 12.37
C GLY A 193 10.12 19.56 12.81
N SER A 194 9.65 19.27 14.03
CA SER A 194 8.42 19.86 14.58
C SER A 194 8.56 21.37 14.81
N LEU A 195 9.71 21.82 15.33
CA LEU A 195 9.98 23.24 15.50
C LEU A 195 10.02 23.97 14.15
N GLY A 196 10.72 23.41 13.17
CA GLY A 196 10.76 23.92 11.80
C GLY A 196 9.36 24.00 11.18
N PHE A 197 8.53 22.98 11.38
CA PHE A 197 7.15 22.93 10.91
C PHE A 197 6.29 24.05 11.51
N ILE A 198 6.38 24.29 12.82
CA ILE A 198 5.66 25.37 13.51
C ILE A 198 6.10 26.74 12.98
N LEU A 199 7.40 26.95 12.79
CA LEU A 199 7.95 28.21 12.26
C LEU A 199 7.48 28.47 10.83
N VAL A 200 7.57 27.47 9.95
CA VAL A 200 7.08 27.56 8.57
C VAL A 200 5.59 27.90 8.55
N THR A 201 4.79 27.24 9.40
CA THR A 201 3.35 27.50 9.50
C THR A 201 3.07 28.95 9.92
N GLY A 202 3.76 29.46 10.94
CA GLY A 202 3.59 30.84 11.41
C GLY A 202 4.03 31.90 10.41
N LEU A 203 5.13 31.64 9.69
CA LEU A 203 5.57 32.50 8.60
C LEU A 203 4.55 32.54 7.47
N LEU A 204 4.08 31.37 7.03
CA LEU A 204 3.05 31.26 5.99
C LEU A 204 1.79 32.01 6.41
N ALA A 205 1.29 31.77 7.62
CA ALA A 205 0.11 32.42 8.17
C ALA A 205 0.23 33.96 8.27
N GLY A 206 1.44 34.45 8.55
CA GLY A 206 1.76 35.88 8.67
C GLY A 206 2.01 36.62 7.36
N LEU A 207 2.23 35.90 6.24
CA LEU A 207 2.53 36.52 4.94
C LEU A 207 1.45 37.53 4.51
N TYR A 208 0.17 37.14 4.56
CA TYR A 208 -0.90 38.03 4.12
C TYR A 208 -1.00 39.31 4.98
N PRO A 209 -1.09 39.22 6.32
CA PRO A 209 -1.08 40.41 7.18
C PRO A 209 0.16 41.29 6.95
N ALA A 210 1.34 40.68 6.85
CA ALA A 210 2.59 41.39 6.66
C ALA A 210 2.60 42.15 5.33
N PHE A 211 2.32 41.51 4.19
CA PHE A 211 2.46 42.16 2.88
C PHE A 211 1.27 43.05 2.50
N VAL A 212 0.05 42.64 2.84
CA VAL A 212 -1.19 43.33 2.41
C VAL A 212 -1.56 44.45 3.39
N LEU A 213 -1.57 44.19 4.70
CA LEU A 213 -1.99 45.22 5.68
C LEU A 213 -0.92 46.31 5.86
N SER A 214 0.37 45.95 5.82
CA SER A 214 1.45 46.95 5.86
C SER A 214 1.45 47.87 4.63
N GLY A 215 0.77 47.50 3.54
CA GLY A 215 0.66 48.28 2.31
C GLY A 215 -0.35 49.43 2.36
N PHE A 216 -1.18 49.54 3.40
CA PHE A 216 -2.28 50.52 3.40
C PHE A 216 -1.82 51.98 3.43
N GLN A 217 -2.51 52.82 2.65
CA GLN A 217 -2.28 54.25 2.60
C GLN A 217 -3.13 54.97 3.68
N PRO A 218 -2.52 55.73 4.60
CA PRO A 218 -3.22 56.37 5.72
C PRO A 218 -4.40 57.26 5.31
N VAL A 219 -4.25 57.99 4.20
CA VAL A 219 -5.26 58.93 3.68
C VAL A 219 -6.57 58.23 3.31
N ARG A 220 -6.51 57.01 2.75
CA ARG A 220 -7.71 56.25 2.38
C ARG A 220 -8.43 55.65 3.59
N VAL A 221 -7.67 55.15 4.57
CA VAL A 221 -8.23 54.47 5.74
C VAL A 221 -8.86 55.46 6.72
N LEU A 222 -8.23 56.62 6.95
CA LEU A 222 -8.69 57.62 7.92
C LEU A 222 -9.81 58.52 7.39
N LYS A 223 -9.82 58.85 6.09
CA LYS A 223 -10.76 59.82 5.52
C LYS A 223 -12.08 59.20 5.03
N PHE A 224 -12.06 57.94 4.58
CA PHE A 224 -13.23 57.31 3.96
C PHE A 224 -13.85 56.18 4.79
N ASN A 225 -13.29 55.84 5.95
CA ASN A 225 -13.67 54.67 6.76
C ASN A 225 -13.75 53.34 5.97
N GLN A 226 -13.27 53.35 4.72
CA GLN A 226 -13.17 52.21 3.83
C GLN A 226 -11.80 51.61 4.08
N ALA A 227 -11.76 50.63 4.97
CA ALA A 227 -10.58 49.78 5.17
C ALA A 227 -10.22 48.93 3.93
N GLY A 228 -11.01 49.00 2.85
CA GLY A 228 -10.78 48.26 1.61
C GLY A 228 -10.01 49.07 0.57
N GLY A 229 -8.68 49.13 0.70
CA GLY A 229 -7.84 49.57 -0.41
C GLY A 229 -7.87 48.55 -1.56
N ALA A 230 -8.43 48.93 -2.71
CA ALA A 230 -8.36 48.29 -4.04
C ALA A 230 -8.89 46.83 -4.15
N GLY A 231 -9.60 46.53 -5.25
CA GLY A 231 -10.24 45.23 -5.50
C GLY A 231 -9.32 43.99 -5.37
N GLY A 232 -8.00 44.14 -5.44
CA GLY A 232 -7.02 43.06 -5.30
C GLY A 232 -7.00 42.36 -3.94
N ALA A 233 -7.12 43.10 -2.82
CA ALA A 233 -7.13 42.48 -1.48
C ALA A 233 -8.41 41.67 -1.22
N LYS A 234 -9.55 42.14 -1.73
CA LYS A 234 -10.84 41.44 -1.65
C LYS A 234 -10.85 40.18 -2.53
N TRP A 235 -10.28 40.27 -3.74
CA TRP A 235 -10.16 39.12 -4.64
C TRP A 235 -9.25 38.04 -4.06
N LEU A 236 -8.07 38.40 -3.55
CA LEU A 236 -7.12 37.45 -2.95
C LEU A 236 -7.75 36.70 -1.77
N ARG A 237 -8.45 37.42 -0.89
CA ARG A 237 -9.21 36.79 0.21
C ARG A 237 -10.27 35.82 -0.32
N ASN A 238 -11.08 36.25 -1.30
CA ASN A 238 -12.11 35.40 -1.86
C ASN A 238 -11.51 34.14 -2.51
N ALA A 239 -10.39 34.27 -3.25
CA ALA A 239 -9.67 33.14 -3.83
C ALA A 239 -9.15 32.17 -2.76
N LEU A 240 -8.55 32.68 -1.67
CA LEU A 240 -8.09 31.89 -0.53
C LEU A 240 -9.25 31.13 0.13
N VAL A 241 -10.38 31.81 0.39
CA VAL A 241 -11.58 31.21 0.96
C VAL A 241 -12.15 30.12 0.05
N THR A 242 -12.27 30.39 -1.26
CA THR A 242 -12.72 29.39 -2.23
C THR A 242 -11.78 28.19 -2.29
N PHE A 243 -10.46 28.41 -2.32
CA PHE A 243 -9.47 27.34 -2.27
C PHE A 243 -9.60 26.48 -1.01
N GLN A 244 -9.83 27.11 0.15
CA GLN A 244 -10.06 26.39 1.41
C GLN A 244 -11.28 25.47 1.31
N PHE A 245 -12.43 26.00 0.87
CA PHE A 245 -13.65 25.20 0.77
C PHE A 245 -13.55 24.07 -0.26
N VAL A 246 -12.93 24.32 -1.42
CA VAL A 246 -12.68 23.29 -2.43
C VAL A 246 -11.77 22.20 -1.89
N THR A 247 -10.67 22.56 -1.24
CA THR A 247 -9.72 21.59 -0.66
C THR A 247 -10.38 20.76 0.44
N SER A 248 -11.14 21.39 1.35
CA SER A 248 -11.89 20.67 2.37
C SER A 248 -12.93 19.71 1.77
N LEU A 249 -13.63 20.13 0.71
CA LEU A 249 -14.60 19.28 0.02
C LEU A 249 -13.93 18.04 -0.60
N ILE A 250 -12.78 18.22 -1.25
CA ILE A 250 -11.99 17.11 -1.81
C ILE A 250 -11.59 16.12 -0.71
N LEU A 251 -11.09 16.61 0.44
CA LEU A 251 -10.70 15.74 1.55
C LEU A 251 -11.89 14.99 2.16
N ILE A 252 -13.05 15.64 2.32
CA ILE A 252 -14.27 14.99 2.82
C ILE A 252 -14.76 13.91 1.86
N ILE A 253 -14.81 14.21 0.55
CA ILE A 253 -15.18 13.22 -0.47
C ILE A 253 -14.18 12.06 -0.47
N GLY A 254 -12.87 12.34 -0.42
CA GLY A 254 -11.82 11.32 -0.37
C GLY A 254 -11.93 10.40 0.86
N ALA A 255 -12.21 10.98 2.04
CA ALA A 255 -12.46 10.22 3.26
C ALA A 255 -13.72 9.35 3.13
N MET A 256 -14.81 9.89 2.58
CA MET A 256 -16.06 9.15 2.37
C MET A 256 -15.91 8.01 1.37
N VAL A 257 -15.16 8.21 0.28
CA VAL A 257 -14.85 7.16 -0.69
C VAL A 257 -14.00 6.07 -0.05
N THR A 258 -12.94 6.44 0.67
CA THR A 258 -12.09 5.47 1.40
C THR A 258 -12.92 4.67 2.41
N TRP A 259 -13.82 5.33 3.14
CA TRP A 259 -14.72 4.66 4.08
C TRP A 259 -15.65 3.67 3.38
N LYS A 260 -16.28 4.06 2.27
CA LYS A 260 -17.11 3.15 1.46
C LYS A 260 -16.32 1.98 0.88
N GLN A 261 -15.08 2.20 0.46
CA GLN A 261 -14.21 1.12 -0.03
C GLN A 261 -13.83 0.16 1.09
N MET A 262 -13.52 0.66 2.28
CA MET A 262 -13.23 -0.18 3.45
C MET A 262 -14.47 -1.01 3.84
N ASP A 263 -15.63 -0.38 3.88
CA ASP A 263 -16.91 -1.05 4.14
C ASP A 263 -17.20 -2.15 3.12
N PHE A 264 -17.00 -1.86 1.83
CA PHE A 264 -17.10 -2.85 0.76
C PHE A 264 -16.12 -4.01 0.95
N ILE A 265 -14.85 -3.74 1.27
CA ILE A 265 -13.84 -4.81 1.46
C ILE A 265 -14.18 -5.71 2.66
N GLN A 266 -14.74 -5.14 3.73
CA GLN A 266 -15.07 -5.89 4.94
C GLN A 266 -16.35 -6.71 4.80
N HIS A 267 -17.37 -6.19 4.11
CA HIS A 267 -18.69 -6.83 4.00
C HIS A 267 -18.92 -7.58 2.69
N LYS A 268 -17.98 -7.53 1.74
CA LYS A 268 -18.10 -8.29 0.49
C LYS A 268 -18.05 -9.79 0.79
N ASP A 269 -19.13 -10.47 0.40
CA ASP A 269 -19.19 -11.92 0.39
C ASP A 269 -18.15 -12.47 -0.59
N LEU A 270 -17.21 -13.26 -0.06
CA LEU A 270 -16.14 -13.89 -0.83
C LEU A 270 -16.52 -15.27 -1.36
N GLY A 271 -17.72 -15.77 -1.05
CA GLY A 271 -18.17 -17.12 -1.39
C GLY A 271 -17.63 -18.22 -0.48
N PHE A 272 -16.98 -17.84 0.63
CA PHE A 272 -16.54 -18.71 1.71
C PHE A 272 -16.60 -17.96 3.04
N ASP A 273 -16.76 -18.71 4.13
CA ASP A 273 -16.85 -18.16 5.48
C ASP A 273 -15.45 -18.02 6.09
N ARG A 274 -15.16 -16.84 6.66
CA ARG A 274 -13.92 -16.53 7.40
C ARG A 274 -14.18 -16.34 8.89
N SER A 275 -15.45 -16.33 9.30
CA SER A 275 -15.81 -16.07 10.68
C SER A 275 -15.44 -17.27 11.55
N GLN A 276 -14.77 -16.98 12.68
CA GLN A 276 -14.41 -17.98 13.70
C GLN A 276 -13.52 -19.14 13.20
N VAL A 277 -12.79 -18.96 12.09
CA VAL A 277 -11.81 -19.94 11.59
C VAL A 277 -10.44 -19.64 12.20
N LEU A 278 -9.92 -20.57 13.01
CA LEU A 278 -8.55 -20.51 13.54
C LEU A 278 -7.59 -21.20 12.57
N VAL A 279 -6.60 -20.47 12.08
CA VAL A 279 -5.56 -21.02 11.19
C VAL A 279 -4.33 -21.41 12.01
N VAL A 280 -4.00 -22.69 11.99
CA VAL A 280 -2.74 -23.21 12.57
C VAL A 280 -1.71 -23.32 11.45
N THR A 281 -0.74 -22.43 11.44
CA THR A 281 0.36 -22.42 10.46
C THR A 281 1.38 -23.52 10.77
N GLU A 282 2.15 -23.95 9.76
CA GLU A 282 3.26 -24.91 9.91
C GLU A 282 2.85 -26.31 10.38
N ALA A 283 1.58 -26.70 10.20
CA ALA A 283 1.10 -28.05 10.51
C ALA A 283 1.81 -29.15 9.68
N SER A 284 2.44 -28.78 8.56
CA SER A 284 3.30 -29.65 7.75
C SER A 284 4.45 -30.28 8.55
N THR A 285 4.94 -29.59 9.60
CA THR A 285 5.99 -30.11 10.49
C THR A 285 5.57 -31.35 11.27
N LEU A 286 4.27 -31.59 11.43
CA LEU A 286 3.71 -32.78 12.08
C LEU A 286 3.78 -34.02 11.18
N GLY A 287 3.97 -33.84 9.87
CA GLY A 287 4.03 -34.93 8.90
C GLY A 287 2.81 -35.87 9.02
N PRO A 288 3.01 -37.19 9.14
CA PRO A 288 1.91 -38.16 9.29
C PRO A 288 1.00 -37.93 10.50
N LYS A 289 1.47 -37.20 11.53
CA LYS A 289 0.69 -36.92 12.73
C LYS A 289 -0.35 -35.80 12.54
N ALA A 290 -0.33 -35.08 11.42
CA ALA A 290 -1.28 -34.02 11.14
C ALA A 290 -2.74 -34.50 11.19
N GLU A 291 -3.02 -35.70 10.69
CA GLU A 291 -4.36 -36.31 10.73
C GLU A 291 -4.81 -36.65 12.16
N THR A 292 -3.88 -37.18 12.97
CA THR A 292 -4.13 -37.44 14.39
C THR A 292 -4.40 -36.13 15.14
N PHE A 293 -3.60 -35.10 14.87
CA PHE A 293 -3.79 -33.77 15.45
C PHE A 293 -5.15 -33.19 15.07
N LYS A 294 -5.54 -33.24 13.79
CA LYS A 294 -6.88 -32.84 13.33
C LYS A 294 -7.97 -33.60 14.10
N SER A 295 -7.83 -34.91 14.26
CA SER A 295 -8.80 -35.75 14.97
C SER A 295 -8.91 -35.40 16.45
N GLU A 296 -7.80 -35.11 17.12
CA GLU A 296 -7.79 -34.65 18.52
C GLU A 296 -8.44 -33.28 18.67
N VAL A 297 -8.16 -32.33 17.76
CA VAL A 297 -8.78 -31.00 17.77
C VAL A 297 -10.29 -31.09 17.53
N LEU A 298 -10.73 -31.94 16.61
CA LEU A 298 -12.16 -32.21 16.35
C LEU A 298 -12.89 -32.86 17.54
N SER A 299 -12.16 -33.47 18.48
CA SER A 299 -12.76 -34.02 19.71
C SER A 299 -13.14 -32.94 20.72
N LEU A 300 -12.63 -31.71 20.55
CA LEU A 300 -12.96 -30.60 21.42
C LEU A 300 -14.40 -30.14 21.17
N PRO A 301 -15.26 -30.03 22.21
CA PRO A 301 -16.67 -29.65 22.03
C PRO A 301 -16.90 -28.28 21.37
N MET A 302 -15.88 -27.42 21.37
CA MET A 302 -15.93 -26.06 20.84
C MET A 302 -15.64 -25.99 19.34
N VAL A 303 -15.20 -27.10 18.72
CA VAL A 303 -14.76 -27.16 17.33
C VAL A 303 -15.88 -27.79 16.50
N GLU A 304 -16.47 -27.00 15.60
CA GLU A 304 -17.55 -27.46 14.70
C GLU A 304 -17.01 -28.31 13.55
N SER A 305 -15.87 -27.92 12.97
CA SER A 305 -15.23 -28.61 11.85
C SER A 305 -13.74 -28.26 11.76
N GLY A 306 -13.00 -29.02 10.95
CA GLY A 306 -11.57 -28.85 10.78
C GLY A 306 -11.12 -29.48 9.46
N THR A 307 -10.13 -28.85 8.84
CA THR A 307 -9.58 -29.25 7.53
C THR A 307 -8.07 -29.06 7.53
N ILE A 308 -7.37 -29.91 6.78
CA ILE A 308 -5.97 -29.74 6.40
C ILE A 308 -5.95 -29.29 4.94
N SER A 309 -5.26 -28.17 4.70
CA SER A 309 -5.09 -27.59 3.38
C SER A 309 -3.68 -27.04 3.22
N GLY A 310 -3.16 -27.08 2.00
CA GLY A 310 -1.93 -26.40 1.65
C GLY A 310 -2.06 -24.88 1.70
N PHE A 311 -3.25 -24.33 1.40
CA PHE A 311 -3.47 -22.89 1.33
C PHE A 311 -4.91 -22.47 1.67
N LEU A 312 -5.09 -21.18 1.97
CA LEU A 312 -6.39 -20.54 2.13
C LEU A 312 -6.95 -20.11 0.76
N PRO A 313 -8.28 -19.95 0.61
CA PRO A 313 -8.90 -19.48 -0.63
C PRO A 313 -8.72 -17.97 -0.85
N THR A 314 -7.97 -17.29 0.03
CA THR A 314 -7.52 -15.91 -0.10
C THR A 314 -6.19 -15.83 -0.81
N ASN A 315 -5.97 -14.77 -1.59
CA ASN A 315 -4.74 -14.54 -2.36
C ASN A 315 -3.51 -14.49 -1.43
N ASP A 316 -2.73 -15.56 -1.43
CA ASP A 316 -1.46 -15.71 -0.71
C ASP A 316 -0.42 -16.22 -1.72
N ASN A 317 0.79 -16.54 -1.27
CA ASN A 317 1.85 -17.07 -2.12
C ASN A 317 1.58 -18.54 -2.54
N HIS A 318 0.54 -18.76 -3.34
CA HIS A 318 0.12 -20.07 -3.84
C HIS A 318 1.11 -20.64 -4.86
N SER A 319 1.03 -21.96 -5.05
CA SER A 319 1.73 -22.62 -6.15
C SER A 319 0.98 -22.40 -7.46
N ASP A 320 1.60 -21.64 -8.37
CA ASP A 320 1.18 -21.54 -9.76
C ASP A 320 1.53 -22.84 -10.50
N GLN A 321 0.53 -23.43 -11.16
CA GLN A 321 0.72 -24.54 -12.08
C GLN A 321 0.01 -24.25 -13.40
N VAL A 322 0.65 -24.61 -14.51
CA VAL A 322 0.00 -24.56 -15.83
C VAL A 322 -0.82 -25.82 -16.04
N LEU A 323 -2.11 -25.65 -16.23
CA LEU A 323 -3.07 -26.71 -16.50
C LEU A 323 -3.57 -26.61 -17.95
N PHE A 324 -3.60 -27.73 -18.65
CA PHE A 324 -3.96 -27.81 -20.06
C PHE A 324 -5.32 -28.47 -20.27
N LYS A 325 -6.08 -27.96 -21.24
CA LYS A 325 -7.38 -28.54 -21.63
C LYS A 325 -7.25 -29.87 -22.39
N GLY A 326 -6.09 -30.17 -22.96
CA GLY A 326 -5.85 -31.37 -23.74
C GLY A 326 -4.48 -31.37 -24.41
N PHE A 327 -4.25 -32.39 -25.23
CA PHE A 327 -3.03 -32.55 -26.02
C PHE A 327 -3.18 -31.95 -27.44
N PRO A 328 -2.12 -31.42 -28.05
CA PRO A 328 -0.78 -31.22 -27.48
C PRO A 328 -0.73 -30.08 -26.45
N PHE A 329 0.26 -30.10 -25.56
CA PHE A 329 0.50 -29.04 -24.57
C PHE A 329 1.09 -27.80 -25.25
N ILE A 330 0.20 -27.01 -25.81
CA ILE A 330 0.53 -25.73 -26.46
C ILE A 330 0.02 -24.56 -25.60
N PRO A 331 0.68 -23.39 -25.65
CA PRO A 331 0.29 -22.22 -24.85
C PRO A 331 -1.18 -21.84 -24.98
N GLU A 332 -1.79 -22.02 -26.15
CA GLU A 332 -3.19 -21.70 -26.43
C GLU A 332 -4.18 -22.56 -25.63
N ASN A 333 -3.75 -23.74 -25.18
CA ASN A 333 -4.55 -24.67 -24.39
C ASN A 333 -4.19 -24.66 -22.89
N GLY A 334 -3.16 -23.91 -22.50
CA GLY A 334 -2.63 -23.85 -21.14
C GLY A 334 -3.11 -22.61 -20.39
N LEU A 335 -3.51 -22.80 -19.13
CA LEU A 335 -3.82 -21.72 -18.21
C LEU A 335 -2.97 -21.83 -16.96
N SER A 336 -2.28 -20.74 -16.62
CA SER A 336 -1.62 -20.63 -15.31
C SER A 336 -2.68 -20.42 -14.23
N LEU A 337 -2.78 -21.37 -13.31
CA LEU A 337 -3.76 -21.39 -12.24
C LEU A 337 -3.07 -21.72 -10.91
N ASN A 338 -3.57 -21.10 -9.84
CA ASN A 338 -3.19 -21.51 -8.49
C ASN A 338 -3.87 -22.82 -8.14
N THR A 339 -3.06 -23.80 -7.74
CA THR A 339 -3.53 -25.13 -7.35
C THR A 339 -3.02 -25.46 -5.96
N TRP A 340 -3.85 -26.10 -5.16
CA TRP A 340 -3.43 -26.60 -3.86
C TRP A 340 -4.21 -27.83 -3.46
N TRP A 341 -3.56 -28.63 -2.62
CA TRP A 341 -4.15 -29.83 -2.05
C TRP A 341 -4.99 -29.48 -0.84
N VAL A 342 -6.14 -30.13 -0.76
CA VAL A 342 -7.12 -30.00 0.32
C VAL A 342 -7.62 -31.39 0.70
N ASP A 343 -8.01 -31.56 1.95
CA ASP A 343 -8.72 -32.76 2.37
C ASP A 343 -10.23 -32.70 2.01
N GLY A 344 -10.95 -33.78 2.34
CA GLY A 344 -12.39 -33.90 2.09
C GLY A 344 -13.25 -32.86 2.82
N ASP A 345 -12.77 -32.34 3.95
CA ASP A 345 -13.55 -31.46 4.83
C ASP A 345 -13.44 -29.98 4.43
N TYR A 346 -12.52 -29.63 3.51
CA TYR A 346 -12.21 -28.23 3.18
C TYR A 346 -13.41 -27.40 2.73
N LEU A 347 -14.22 -27.92 1.80
CA LEU A 347 -15.41 -27.21 1.31
C LEU A 347 -16.43 -27.02 2.44
N ASN A 348 -16.55 -27.99 3.34
CA ASN A 348 -17.48 -27.94 4.46
C ASN A 348 -17.01 -26.94 5.53
N THR A 349 -15.75 -27.04 5.96
CA THR A 349 -15.16 -26.14 6.95
C THR A 349 -15.14 -24.69 6.49
N MET A 350 -14.85 -24.43 5.22
CA MET A 350 -14.89 -23.08 4.65
C MET A 350 -16.29 -22.66 4.19
N ARG A 351 -17.31 -23.54 4.37
CA ARG A 351 -18.70 -23.34 3.94
C ARG A 351 -18.83 -22.90 2.48
N ILE A 352 -17.97 -23.44 1.62
CA ILE A 352 -17.96 -23.18 0.18
C ILE A 352 -19.11 -23.96 -0.46
N LYS A 353 -20.03 -23.22 -1.08
CA LYS A 353 -21.16 -23.83 -1.78
C LYS A 353 -20.73 -24.42 -3.12
N LEU A 354 -20.80 -25.75 -3.23
CA LEU A 354 -20.65 -26.45 -4.51
C LEU A 354 -21.88 -26.22 -5.39
N LEU A 355 -21.65 -25.83 -6.65
CA LEU A 355 -22.73 -25.55 -7.62
C LEU A 355 -23.11 -26.78 -8.45
N GLU A 356 -22.13 -27.60 -8.80
CA GLU A 356 -22.28 -28.78 -9.66
C GLU A 356 -21.19 -29.81 -9.29
N GLY A 357 -21.50 -31.11 -9.44
CA GLY A 357 -20.56 -32.19 -9.14
C GLY A 357 -20.65 -32.71 -7.71
N ARG A 358 -19.54 -33.25 -7.20
CA ARG A 358 -19.42 -33.82 -5.85
C ARG A 358 -18.24 -33.21 -5.09
N PRO A 359 -18.31 -33.07 -3.75
CA PRO A 359 -17.14 -32.72 -2.95
C PRO A 359 -16.14 -33.87 -2.92
N PHE A 360 -14.94 -33.57 -2.45
CA PHE A 360 -13.98 -34.59 -2.03
C PHE A 360 -14.52 -35.31 -0.80
N ASP A 361 -14.42 -36.64 -0.75
CA ASP A 361 -14.83 -37.45 0.40
C ASP A 361 -13.62 -38.06 1.14
N GLY A 362 -12.42 -37.93 0.56
CA GLY A 362 -11.15 -38.38 1.14
C GLY A 362 -11.02 -39.91 1.25
N LYS A 363 -12.02 -40.66 0.80
CA LYS A 363 -12.11 -42.12 0.92
C LYS A 363 -12.12 -42.80 -0.45
N ALA A 364 -12.59 -42.12 -1.49
CA ALA A 364 -12.61 -42.61 -2.84
C ALA A 364 -11.22 -42.47 -3.49
N PRO A 365 -10.63 -43.56 -4.03
CA PRO A 365 -9.39 -43.49 -4.81
C PRO A 365 -9.48 -42.54 -6.03
N ALA A 366 -10.70 -42.26 -6.49
CA ALA A 366 -10.96 -41.33 -7.58
C ALA A 366 -10.67 -39.86 -7.21
N ASP A 367 -10.61 -39.51 -5.92
CA ASP A 367 -10.36 -38.14 -5.46
C ASP A 367 -8.93 -37.68 -5.79
N SER A 368 -7.97 -38.60 -5.83
CA SER A 368 -6.57 -38.28 -6.16
C SER A 368 -6.39 -37.72 -7.58
N ASN A 369 -7.35 -37.94 -8.47
CA ASN A 369 -7.37 -37.42 -9.84
C ASN A 369 -8.51 -36.43 -10.10
N ALA A 370 -9.23 -36.02 -9.05
CA ALA A 370 -10.33 -35.07 -9.16
C ALA A 370 -9.87 -33.65 -8.82
N VAL A 371 -10.51 -32.65 -9.42
CA VAL A 371 -10.25 -31.24 -9.19
C VAL A 371 -11.56 -30.50 -9.03
N VAL A 372 -11.58 -29.53 -8.10
CA VAL A 372 -12.68 -28.57 -7.96
C VAL A 372 -12.18 -27.23 -8.49
N ILE A 373 -12.90 -26.68 -9.47
CA ILE A 373 -12.55 -25.41 -10.10
C ILE A 373 -13.62 -24.35 -9.80
N ASN A 374 -13.21 -23.09 -9.69
CA ASN A 374 -14.15 -21.98 -9.55
C ASN A 374 -14.75 -21.58 -10.91
N ARG A 375 -15.77 -20.71 -10.88
CA ARG A 375 -16.45 -20.22 -12.10
C ARG A 375 -15.52 -19.44 -13.04
N ALA A 376 -14.49 -18.77 -12.51
CA ALA A 376 -13.54 -18.03 -13.33
C ALA A 376 -12.65 -18.99 -14.14
N ALA A 377 -12.11 -20.03 -13.51
CA ALA A 377 -11.34 -21.08 -14.17
C ALA A 377 -12.18 -21.84 -15.21
N ALA A 378 -13.42 -22.21 -14.89
CA ALA A 378 -14.32 -22.86 -15.85
C ALA A 378 -14.56 -22.01 -17.12
N ARG A 379 -14.77 -20.68 -16.94
CA ARG A 379 -14.90 -19.75 -18.07
C ARG A 379 -13.60 -19.57 -18.85
N ALA A 380 -12.47 -19.51 -18.17
CA ALA A 380 -11.16 -19.37 -18.81
C ALA A 380 -10.82 -20.59 -19.68
N PHE A 381 -11.17 -21.80 -19.22
CA PHE A 381 -11.07 -23.02 -20.06
C PHE A 381 -12.15 -23.13 -21.14
N GLY A 382 -13.16 -22.25 -21.12
CA GLY A 382 -14.31 -22.32 -22.03
C GLY A 382 -15.19 -23.56 -21.79
N PHE A 383 -15.29 -24.03 -20.54
CA PHE A 383 -16.19 -25.14 -20.18
C PHE A 383 -17.60 -24.61 -19.89
N SER A 384 -18.59 -25.06 -20.67
CA SER A 384 -20.01 -24.79 -20.40
C SER A 384 -20.60 -25.73 -19.34
N SER A 385 -20.15 -26.98 -19.31
CA SER A 385 -20.38 -27.94 -18.22
C SER A 385 -19.03 -28.54 -17.82
N PRO A 386 -18.49 -28.16 -16.65
CA PRO A 386 -17.15 -28.54 -16.23
C PRO A 386 -17.09 -29.97 -15.66
N VAL A 387 -18.21 -30.52 -15.19
CA VAL A 387 -18.22 -31.87 -14.58
C VAL A 387 -17.94 -32.93 -15.64
N GLY A 388 -16.98 -33.81 -15.36
CA GLY A 388 -16.55 -34.88 -16.26
C GLY A 388 -15.53 -34.44 -17.32
N GLN A 389 -15.19 -33.15 -17.41
CA GLN A 389 -14.10 -32.68 -18.26
C GLN A 389 -12.75 -33.08 -17.66
N LYS A 390 -11.76 -33.26 -18.55
CA LYS A 390 -10.38 -33.57 -18.16
C LYS A 390 -9.51 -32.36 -18.35
N ILE A 391 -8.60 -32.16 -17.41
CA ILE A 391 -7.50 -31.22 -17.50
C ILE A 391 -6.21 -31.96 -17.16
N TYR A 392 -5.11 -31.49 -17.70
CA TYR A 392 -3.83 -32.18 -17.67
C TYR A 392 -2.77 -31.26 -17.09
N ARG A 393 -1.85 -31.81 -16.31
CA ARG A 393 -0.66 -31.10 -15.83
C ARG A 393 0.59 -31.84 -16.32
N LEU A 394 1.69 -31.11 -16.47
CA LEU A 394 3.00 -31.72 -16.73
C LEU A 394 3.60 -32.16 -15.39
N THR A 395 3.77 -33.47 -15.18
CA THR A 395 4.39 -34.01 -13.95
C THR A 395 5.88 -34.34 -14.13
N ASN A 396 6.33 -34.69 -15.33
CA ASN A 396 7.76 -34.92 -15.59
C ASN A 396 8.15 -34.60 -17.04
N VAL A 397 9.07 -33.65 -17.19
CA VAL A 397 9.47 -33.08 -18.49
C VAL A 397 10.52 -33.95 -19.19
N GLU A 398 11.28 -34.76 -18.46
CA GLU A 398 12.29 -35.66 -19.05
C GLU A 398 11.70 -36.98 -19.55
N THR A 399 10.55 -37.41 -19.02
CA THR A 399 9.94 -38.71 -19.34
C THR A 399 8.61 -38.61 -20.08
N ASN A 400 8.08 -37.40 -20.32
CA ASN A 400 6.72 -37.20 -20.83
C ASN A 400 5.67 -38.01 -20.04
N ALA A 401 5.86 -38.16 -18.73
CA ALA A 401 4.86 -38.76 -17.86
C ALA A 401 3.81 -37.70 -17.48
N TYR A 402 2.54 -38.10 -17.51
CA TYR A 402 1.38 -37.20 -17.42
C TYR A 402 0.65 -37.36 -16.09
#